data_AF-A0A531M4Y0-F1
#
_entry.id   AF-A0A531M4Y0-F1
#
_cell.length_a   1.000
_cell.length_b   1.000
_cell.length_c   1.000
_cell.angle_alpha   90.00
_cell.angle_beta   90.00
_cell.angle_gamma   90.00
#
_symmetry.space_group_name_H-M   'P 1'
#
loop_
_entity.id
_entity.type
_entity.pdbx_description
1 polymer ?
#
loop_
_entity_poly.entity_id
_entity_poly.type
_entity_poly.pdbx_seq_one_letter_code
_entity_poly.pdbx_strand_id
1 'polypeptide(L)'
;MNRGPGPANHVAPEIERKLSARPALLFVFIMLSEKFTPQGIMRSQGLSEASMFLYLRDLEQLGLIALGRGLSAKLLVETPIQWNFEGPLRPLFEMTNNNFIGWAITHIEKEATFVSFSRRMRPETAEMVRREAEELADRAKLLAHHDQHTTPEDGLVGY
;
A
#
# COMPACT_ATOMS: atom_id res chain seq x y z
N MET A 1 21.60 -17.77 -0.25
CA MET A 1 22.18 -16.45 -0.55
C MET A 1 21.41 -15.42 0.25
N ASN A 2 22.02 -14.84 1.29
CA ASN A 2 21.44 -13.73 2.04
C ASN A 2 21.52 -12.47 1.18
N ARG A 3 20.39 -12.03 0.61
CA ARG A 3 20.28 -10.64 0.16
C ARG A 3 19.97 -9.83 1.41
N GLY A 4 20.95 -9.07 1.90
CA GLY A 4 20.68 -8.01 2.88
C GLY A 4 19.63 -7.04 2.32
N PRO A 5 19.03 -6.18 3.17
CA PRO A 5 18.05 -5.20 2.69
C PRO A 5 18.72 -4.38 1.59
N GLY A 6 18.14 -4.45 0.38
CA GLY A 6 18.58 -3.63 -0.74
C GLY A 6 18.49 -2.13 -0.39
N PRO A 7 19.04 -1.24 -1.23
CA PRO A 7 18.81 0.19 -1.07
C PRO A 7 17.30 0.44 -0.93
N ALA A 8 16.93 1.34 -0.03
CA ALA A 8 15.54 1.56 0.29
C ALA A 8 14.76 2.04 -0.95
N ASN A 9 13.72 1.29 -1.32
CA ASN A 9 12.87 1.54 -2.48
C ASN A 9 11.87 2.66 -2.20
N HIS A 10 12.38 3.88 -2.01
CA HIS A 10 11.59 5.06 -1.69
C HIS A 10 11.19 5.84 -2.93
N VAL A 11 10.00 6.45 -2.89
CA VAL A 11 9.60 7.50 -3.83
C VAL A 11 10.19 8.83 -3.35
N ALA A 12 10.71 9.65 -4.27
CA ALA A 12 11.32 10.92 -3.91
C ALA A 12 10.29 11.86 -3.21
N PRO A 13 10.69 12.62 -2.17
CA PRO A 13 9.76 13.47 -1.41
C PRO A 13 8.99 14.48 -2.26
N GLU A 14 9.58 15.02 -3.33
CA GLU A 14 8.86 15.91 -4.24
C GLU A 14 7.74 15.21 -5.01
N ILE A 15 7.90 13.92 -5.32
CA ILE A 15 6.86 13.10 -5.95
C ILE A 15 5.79 12.76 -4.91
N GLU A 16 6.19 12.37 -3.70
CA GLU A 16 5.25 12.13 -2.59
C GLU A 16 4.33 13.34 -2.35
N ARG A 17 4.86 14.57 -2.42
CA ARG A 17 4.06 15.81 -2.30
C ARG A 17 3.08 16.00 -3.47
N LYS A 18 3.45 15.61 -4.69
CA LYS A 18 2.54 15.67 -5.86
C LYS A 18 1.46 14.60 -5.80
N LEU A 19 1.76 13.45 -5.18
CA LEU A 19 0.80 12.38 -4.94
C LEU A 19 -0.15 12.73 -3.78
N SER A 20 0.35 13.35 -2.70
CA SER A 20 -0.46 13.74 -1.54
C SER A 20 -1.57 14.74 -1.91
N ALA A 21 -1.33 15.60 -2.89
CA ALA A 21 -2.32 16.53 -3.42
C ALA A 21 -3.39 15.87 -4.31
N ARG A 22 -3.20 14.61 -4.72
CA ARG A 22 -4.06 13.87 -5.64
C ARG A 22 -4.35 12.45 -5.11
N PRO A 23 -5.22 12.28 -4.10
CA PRO A 23 -5.44 10.99 -3.43
C PRO A 23 -5.84 9.85 -4.38
N ALA A 24 -6.67 10.13 -5.40
CA ALA A 24 -7.05 9.12 -6.39
C ALA A 24 -5.88 8.64 -7.24
N LEU A 25 -4.94 9.54 -7.58
CA LEU A 25 -3.73 9.17 -8.32
C LEU A 25 -2.79 8.33 -7.46
N LEU A 26 -2.63 8.69 -6.18
CA LEU A 26 -1.87 7.87 -5.23
C LEU A 26 -2.49 6.48 -5.09
N PHE A 27 -3.82 6.39 -4.96
CA PHE A 27 -4.51 5.11 -4.88
C PHE A 27 -4.21 4.23 -6.10
N VAL A 28 -4.34 4.76 -7.32
CA VAL A 28 -4.01 4.00 -8.54
C VAL A 28 -2.54 3.55 -8.52
N PHE A 29 -1.62 4.41 -8.09
CA PHE A 29 -0.21 4.04 -7.97
C PHE A 29 0.04 2.91 -6.97
N ILE A 30 -0.58 2.96 -5.79
CA ILE A 30 -0.49 1.89 -4.77
C ILE A 30 -1.04 0.58 -5.34
N MET A 31 -2.20 0.61 -5.98
CA MET A 31 -2.79 -0.61 -6.57
C MET A 31 -1.87 -1.21 -7.64
N LEU A 32 -1.26 -0.38 -8.49
CA LEU A 32 -0.28 -0.85 -9.47
C LEU A 32 0.96 -1.45 -8.79
N SER A 33 1.47 -0.84 -7.70
CA SER A 33 2.62 -1.39 -6.94
C SER A 33 2.32 -2.75 -6.31
N GLU A 34 1.06 -3.00 -5.97
CA GLU A 34 0.53 -4.29 -5.49
C GLU A 34 0.12 -5.23 -6.64
N LYS A 35 0.58 -4.96 -7.87
CA LYS A 35 0.39 -5.75 -9.10
C LYS A 35 -1.05 -5.88 -9.61
N PHE A 36 -1.97 -5.03 -9.16
CA PHE A 36 -3.28 -4.96 -9.80
C PHE A 36 -3.12 -4.51 -11.24
N THR A 37 -3.87 -5.15 -12.15
CA THR A 37 -3.90 -4.69 -13.55
C THR A 37 -4.76 -3.42 -13.67
N PRO A 38 -4.48 -2.53 -14.64
CA PRO A 38 -5.34 -1.38 -14.89
C PRO A 38 -6.81 -1.75 -15.09
N GLN A 39 -7.07 -2.88 -15.76
CA GLN A 39 -8.42 -3.43 -15.93
C GLN A 39 -9.02 -3.93 -14.61
N GLY A 40 -8.22 -4.55 -13.73
CA GLY A 40 -8.63 -4.95 -12.38
C GLY A 40 -9.04 -3.75 -11.52
N ILE A 41 -8.24 -2.69 -11.53
CA ILE A 41 -8.52 -1.43 -10.83
C ILE A 41 -9.79 -0.78 -11.38
N MET A 42 -9.96 -0.72 -12.71
CA MET A 42 -11.17 -0.17 -13.32
C MET A 42 -12.43 -0.93 -12.89
N ARG A 43 -12.38 -2.26 -12.86
CA ARG A 43 -13.52 -3.08 -12.43
C ARG A 43 -13.83 -2.88 -10.95
N SER A 44 -12.83 -2.86 -10.07
CA SER A 44 -13.06 -2.74 -8.63
C SER A 44 -13.52 -1.34 -8.20
N GLN A 45 -13.09 -0.30 -8.93
CA GLN A 45 -13.39 1.10 -8.59
C GLN A 45 -14.43 1.76 -9.50
N GLY A 46 -14.95 1.04 -10.50
CA GLY A 46 -15.92 1.59 -11.46
C GLY A 46 -15.34 2.71 -12.35
N LEU A 47 -14.04 2.68 -12.66
CA LEU A 47 -13.39 3.70 -13.49
C LEU A 47 -13.61 3.45 -14.98
N SER A 48 -13.82 4.52 -15.74
CA SER A 48 -13.82 4.46 -17.21
C SER A 48 -12.39 4.33 -17.75
N GLU A 49 -12.26 3.77 -18.95
CA GLU A 49 -10.96 3.65 -19.64
C GLU A 49 -10.28 5.00 -19.83
N ALA A 50 -11.05 6.04 -20.19
CA ALA A 50 -10.52 7.40 -20.34
C ALA A 50 -9.96 7.95 -19.02
N SER A 51 -10.65 7.74 -17.90
CA SER A 51 -10.18 8.16 -16.58
C SER A 51 -8.90 7.42 -16.19
N MET A 52 -8.87 6.11 -16.44
CA MET A 52 -7.70 5.29 -16.15
C MET A 52 -6.49 5.73 -16.97
N PHE A 53 -6.67 6.00 -18.26
CA PHE A 53 -5.61 6.52 -19.12
C PHE A 53 -5.04 7.84 -18.61
N LEU A 54 -5.88 8.77 -18.12
CA LEU A 54 -5.41 10.03 -17.52
C LEU A 54 -4.57 9.78 -16.27
N TYR A 55 -4.99 8.88 -15.37
CA TYR A 55 -4.18 8.51 -14.21
C TYR A 55 -2.83 7.91 -14.62
N LEU A 56 -2.81 6.99 -15.57
CA LEU A 56 -1.55 6.40 -16.05
C LEU A 56 -0.64 7.47 -16.69
N ARG A 57 -1.21 8.42 -17.45
CA ARG A 57 -0.43 9.53 -18.02
C ARG A 57 0.18 10.41 -16.94
N ASP A 58 -0.59 10.74 -15.91
CA ASP A 58 -0.11 11.54 -14.78
C ASP A 58 1.01 10.82 -14.00
N LEU A 59 0.90 9.50 -13.82
CA LEU A 59 1.95 8.68 -13.20
C LEU A 59 3.22 8.60 -14.06
N GLU A 60 3.07 8.52 -15.39
CA GLU A 60 4.19 8.56 -16.32
C GLU A 60 4.93 9.90 -16.27
N GLN A 61 4.20 11.02 -16.20
CA GLN A 61 4.80 12.35 -16.02
C GLN A 61 5.57 12.50 -14.70
N LEU A 62 5.18 11.74 -13.67
CA LEU A 62 5.92 11.65 -12.41
C LEU A 62 7.13 10.72 -12.47
N GLY A 63 7.33 9.99 -13.58
CA GLY A 63 8.40 8.99 -13.73
C GLY A 63 8.18 7.71 -12.92
N LEU A 64 6.94 7.45 -12.49
CA LEU A 64 6.61 6.29 -11.64
C LEU A 64 6.30 5.03 -12.46
N ILE A 65 5.80 5.23 -13.68
CA ILE A 65 5.50 4.17 -14.63
C ILE A 65 5.95 4.56 -16.04
N ALA A 66 6.06 3.56 -16.92
CA ALA A 66 6.08 3.74 -18.36
C ALA A 66 4.75 3.26 -18.95
N LEU A 67 4.08 4.11 -19.73
CA LEU A 67 2.84 3.76 -20.40
C LEU A 67 3.14 3.09 -21.76
N GLY A 68 2.61 1.90 -21.94
CA GLY A 68 2.65 1.12 -23.17
C GLY A 68 1.46 1.40 -24.09
N ARG A 69 1.15 0.45 -24.98
CA ARG A 69 -0.04 0.54 -25.84
C ARG A 69 -1.31 0.31 -25.01
N GLY A 70 -2.34 1.11 -25.28
CA GLY A 70 -3.61 1.07 -24.55
C GLY A 70 -3.41 1.47 -23.09
N LEU A 71 -3.87 0.62 -22.17
CA LEU A 71 -3.70 0.81 -20.72
C LEU A 71 -2.52 0.02 -20.15
N SER A 72 -1.66 -0.59 -20.97
CA SER A 72 -0.50 -1.33 -20.44
C SER A 72 0.45 -0.38 -19.71
N ALA A 73 0.83 -0.70 -18.47
CA ALA A 73 1.73 0.12 -17.66
C ALA A 73 2.81 -0.75 -17.02
N LYS A 74 4.05 -0.27 -17.02
CA LYS A 74 5.18 -0.90 -16.32
C LYS A 74 5.68 0.02 -15.22
N LEU A 75 5.76 -0.47 -13.98
CA LEU A 75 6.38 0.27 -12.88
C LEU A 75 7.86 0.53 -13.16
N LEU A 76 8.29 1.75 -12.87
CA LEU A 76 9.69 2.18 -12.92
C LEU A 76 10.34 2.26 -11.55
N VAL A 77 9.55 2.10 -10.49
CA VAL A 77 10.00 1.98 -9.11
C VAL A 77 10.18 0.52 -8.73
N GLU A 78 11.17 0.24 -7.89
CA GLU A 78 11.35 -1.10 -7.31
C GLU A 78 10.29 -1.35 -6.23
N THR A 79 9.76 -2.58 -6.17
CA THR A 79 8.78 -3.01 -5.18
C THR A 79 9.37 -4.08 -4.25
N PRO A 80 8.91 -4.17 -2.97
CA PRO A 80 7.89 -3.34 -2.33
C PRO A 80 8.40 -1.91 -2.04
N ILE A 81 7.51 -0.92 -2.20
CA ILE A 81 7.83 0.48 -1.92
C ILE A 81 7.92 0.68 -0.40
N GLN A 82 8.99 1.31 0.06
CA GLN A 82 9.12 1.71 1.45
C GLN A 82 8.54 3.13 1.61
N TRP A 83 7.43 3.24 2.33
CA TRP A 83 6.78 4.54 2.55
C TRP A 83 7.40 5.29 3.73
N ASN A 84 7.63 6.59 3.57
CA ASN A 84 8.04 7.45 4.67
C ASN A 84 6.82 7.98 5.44
N PHE A 85 6.55 7.39 6.61
CA PHE A 85 5.44 7.80 7.47
C PHE A 85 5.61 9.18 8.14
N GLU A 86 6.81 9.76 8.08
CA GLU A 86 7.07 11.15 8.50
C GLU A 86 7.12 12.12 7.32
N GLY A 87 6.93 11.63 6.10
CA GLY A 87 7.03 12.39 4.86
C GLY A 87 5.74 13.13 4.47
N PRO A 88 5.70 13.73 3.26
CA PRO A 88 4.55 14.46 2.72
C PRO A 88 3.22 13.69 2.67
N LEU A 89 3.26 12.36 2.67
CA LEU A 89 2.05 11.50 2.69
C LEU A 89 1.48 11.29 4.09
N ARG A 90 2.18 11.71 5.15
CA ARG A 90 1.75 11.51 6.55
C ARG A 90 0.29 11.88 6.81
N PRO A 91 -0.23 13.06 6.41
CA PRO A 91 -1.62 13.42 6.70
C PRO A 91 -2.63 12.44 6.07
N LEU A 92 -2.30 11.89 4.91
CA LEU A 92 -3.15 10.93 4.21
C LEU A 92 -3.10 9.55 4.87
N PHE A 93 -1.93 9.11 5.34
CA PHE A 93 -1.83 7.89 6.14
C PHE A 93 -2.59 8.00 7.46
N GLU A 94 -2.47 9.13 8.16
CA GLU A 94 -3.23 9.38 9.40
C GLU A 94 -4.74 9.35 9.13
N MET A 95 -5.21 10.01 8.07
CA MET A 95 -6.63 10.01 7.70
C MET A 95 -7.13 8.59 7.35
N THR A 96 -6.41 7.86 6.51
CA THR A 96 -6.77 6.49 6.11
C THR A 96 -6.81 5.55 7.31
N ASN A 97 -5.82 5.62 8.20
CA ASN A 97 -5.80 4.80 9.40
C ASN A 97 -6.94 5.13 10.37
N ASN A 98 -7.25 6.42 10.55
CA ASN A 98 -8.39 6.82 11.40
C ASN A 98 -9.72 6.31 10.84
N ASN A 99 -9.91 6.39 9.51
CA ASN A 99 -11.08 5.85 8.85
C ASN A 99 -11.17 4.33 9.00
N PHE A 100 -10.05 3.62 8.84
CA PHE A 100 -9.97 2.17 9.03
C PHE A 100 -10.32 1.77 10.46
N ILE A 101 -9.75 2.44 11.46
CA ILE A 101 -10.06 2.16 12.88
C ILE A 101 -11.55 2.40 13.16
N GLY A 102 -12.13 3.49 12.65
CA GLY A 102 -13.56 3.76 12.77
C GLY A 102 -14.43 2.70 12.10
N TRP A 103 -14.04 2.22 10.92
CA TRP A 103 -14.70 1.12 10.24
C TRP A 103 -14.57 -0.21 11.00
N ALA A 104 -13.37 -0.55 11.49
CA ALA A 104 -13.14 -1.81 12.20
C ALA A 104 -13.91 -1.87 13.53
N ILE A 105 -13.96 -0.76 14.27
CA ILE A 105 -14.78 -0.65 15.49
C ILE A 105 -16.27 -0.87 15.19
N THR A 106 -16.77 -0.37 14.05
CA THR A 106 -18.18 -0.54 13.67
C THR A 106 -18.52 -1.92 13.10
N HIS A 107 -17.50 -2.72 12.70
CA HIS A 107 -17.68 -4.01 12.03
C HIS A 107 -17.01 -5.19 12.75
N ILE A 108 -16.64 -5.00 14.03
CA ILE A 108 -15.82 -5.93 14.83
C ILE A 108 -16.44 -7.33 14.99
N GLU A 109 -17.75 -7.46 14.82
CA GLU A 109 -18.48 -8.72 15.00
C GLU A 109 -18.60 -9.57 13.73
N LYS A 110 -18.20 -9.07 12.56
CA LYS A 110 -18.53 -9.74 11.28
C LYS A 110 -17.34 -10.28 10.51
N GLU A 111 -16.29 -9.49 10.26
CA GLU A 111 -15.23 -9.93 9.31
C GLU A 111 -13.82 -9.33 9.60
N ALA A 112 -13.67 -8.42 10.55
CA ALA A 112 -12.41 -7.71 10.80
C ALA A 112 -11.83 -8.03 12.19
N THR A 113 -10.55 -8.43 12.25
CA THR A 113 -9.84 -8.62 13.52
C THR A 113 -9.04 -7.35 13.85
N PHE A 114 -9.64 -6.45 14.64
CA PHE A 114 -8.95 -5.30 15.20
C PHE A 114 -8.77 -5.47 16.71
N VAL A 115 -7.52 -5.59 17.15
CA VAL A 115 -7.18 -5.70 18.58
C VAL A 115 -6.53 -4.41 19.03
N SER A 116 -7.16 -3.73 20.00
CA SER A 116 -6.59 -2.58 20.69
C SER A 116 -6.78 -2.73 22.19
N PHE A 117 -5.72 -2.48 22.96
CA PHE A 117 -5.80 -2.45 24.42
C PHE A 117 -4.84 -1.40 24.99
N SER A 118 -5.16 -0.89 26.17
CA SER A 118 -4.29 0.00 26.94
C SER A 118 -4.12 -0.56 28.35
N ARG A 119 -2.89 -0.95 28.69
CA ARG A 119 -2.51 -1.48 30.00
C ARG A 119 -1.14 -0.94 30.39
N ARG A 120 -0.94 -0.67 31.68
CA ARG A 120 0.38 -0.30 32.20
C ARG A 120 1.31 -1.52 32.14
N MET A 121 2.52 -1.31 31.65
CA MET A 121 3.56 -2.34 31.50
C MET A 121 4.89 -1.78 31.99
N ARG A 122 5.85 -2.65 32.32
CA ARG A 122 7.24 -2.22 32.47
C ARG A 122 7.82 -1.86 31.09
N PRO A 123 8.79 -0.92 30.99
CA PRO A 123 9.39 -0.54 29.70
C PRO A 123 9.93 -1.74 28.90
N GLU A 124 10.55 -2.71 29.58
CA GLU A 124 11.12 -3.90 28.92
C GLU A 124 10.03 -4.81 28.35
N THR A 125 8.88 -4.88 29.02
CA THR A 125 7.71 -5.62 28.52
C THR A 125 7.07 -4.90 27.33
N ALA A 126 6.95 -3.58 27.38
CA ALA A 126 6.43 -2.79 26.26
C ALA A 126 7.32 -2.94 25.01
N GLU A 127 8.63 -2.91 25.19
CA GLU A 127 9.60 -3.08 24.10
C GLU A 127 9.58 -4.50 23.51
N MET A 128 9.45 -5.53 24.34
CA MET A 128 9.26 -6.92 23.89
C MET A 128 8.02 -7.05 23.01
N VAL A 129 6.87 -6.53 23.45
CA VAL A 129 5.61 -6.59 22.70
C VAL A 129 5.71 -5.80 21.39
N ARG A 130 6.35 -4.62 21.39
CA ARG A 130 6.60 -3.83 20.18
C ARG A 130 7.37 -4.65 19.15
N ARG A 131 8.47 -5.28 19.56
CA ARG A 131 9.30 -6.11 18.67
C ARG A 131 8.53 -7.30 18.11
N GLU A 132 7.76 -8.01 18.93
CA GLU A 132 6.96 -9.14 18.47
C GLU A 132 5.89 -8.71 17.45
N ALA A 133 5.26 -7.55 17.66
CA ALA A 133 4.30 -6.99 16.70
C ALA A 133 4.98 -6.64 15.36
N GLU A 134 6.19 -6.08 15.39
CA GLU A 134 6.97 -5.78 14.19
C GLU A 134 7.38 -7.05 13.44
N GLU A 135 7.87 -8.06 14.15
CA GLU A 135 8.22 -9.36 13.56
C GLU A 135 7.00 -10.04 12.91
N LEU A 136 5.83 -9.96 13.54
CA LEU A 136 4.58 -10.46 12.98
C LEU A 136 4.18 -9.71 11.70
N ALA A 137 4.24 -8.37 11.74
CA ALA A 137 3.91 -7.53 10.60
C ALA A 137 4.83 -7.81 9.39
N ASP A 138 6.13 -7.96 9.63
CA ASP A 138 7.09 -8.26 8.56
C ASP A 138 6.90 -9.67 7.99
N ARG A 139 6.57 -10.64 8.82
CA ARG A 139 6.19 -11.98 8.35
C ARG A 139 4.92 -11.95 7.50
N ALA A 140 3.90 -11.19 7.91
CA ALA A 140 2.66 -11.05 7.16
C ALA A 140 2.91 -10.44 5.76
N LYS A 141 3.73 -9.39 5.67
CA LYS A 141 4.13 -8.78 4.39
C LYS A 141 4.82 -9.78 3.47
N LEU A 142 5.73 -10.59 4.01
CA LEU A 142 6.44 -11.60 3.23
C LEU A 142 5.49 -12.68 2.68
N LEU A 143 4.54 -13.14 3.51
CA LEU A 143 3.52 -14.12 3.10
C LEU A 143 2.61 -13.54 2.01
N ALA A 144 2.10 -12.33 2.21
CA ALA A 144 1.26 -11.65 1.22
C ALA A 144 2.00 -11.45 -0.12
N HIS A 145 3.27 -11.04 -0.07
CA HIS A 145 4.10 -10.91 -1.27
C HIS A 145 4.26 -12.24 -2.00
N HIS A 146 4.50 -13.34 -1.27
CA HIS A 146 4.56 -14.68 -1.85
C HIS A 146 3.24 -15.06 -2.54
N ASP A 147 2.10 -14.85 -1.88
CA ASP A 147 0.79 -15.19 -2.42
C ASP A 147 0.48 -14.39 -3.70
N GLN A 148 0.82 -13.10 -3.73
CA GLN A 148 0.73 -12.26 -4.94
C GLN A 148 1.65 -12.72 -6.08
N HIS A 149 2.62 -13.61 -5.82
CA HIS A 149 3.49 -14.20 -6.84
C HIS A 149 3.01 -15.58 -7.30
N THR A 150 2.26 -16.31 -6.47
CA THR A 150 1.87 -17.70 -6.74
C THR A 150 0.38 -17.88 -7.04
N THR A 151 -0.46 -16.89 -6.72
CA THR A 151 -1.92 -16.98 -6.78
C THR A 151 -2.48 -15.92 -7.73
N PRO A 152 -3.42 -16.27 -8.63
CA PRO A 152 -4.15 -15.30 -9.45
C PRO A 152 -4.91 -14.25 -8.62
N GLU A 153 -5.12 -13.05 -9.19
CA GLU A 153 -5.74 -11.90 -8.50
C GLU A 153 -7.13 -12.22 -7.91
N ASP A 154 -7.94 -13.02 -8.61
CA ASP A 154 -9.29 -13.42 -8.17
C ASP A 154 -9.31 -14.46 -7.05
N GLY A 155 -8.16 -15.05 -6.72
CA GLY A 155 -7.97 -15.95 -5.58
C GLY A 155 -7.46 -15.26 -4.31
N LEU A 156 -7.18 -13.95 -4.36
CA LEU A 156 -6.68 -13.18 -3.21
C LEU A 156 -7.82 -12.48 -2.47
N VAL A 157 -7.73 -12.46 -1.14
CA VAL A 157 -8.66 -11.73 -0.25
C VAL A 157 -7.89 -10.73 0.60
N GLY A 158 -8.47 -9.56 0.83
CA GLY A 158 -7.91 -8.54 1.73
C GLY A 158 -8.28 -8.81 3.19
N TYR A 159 -7.40 -8.42 4.11
CA TYR A 159 -7.58 -8.48 5.57
C TYR A 159 -7.15 -7.18 6.22
#